data_AF-A0A535PMJ5-F1
#
_entry.id   AF-A0A535PMJ5-F1
#
_cell.length_a   1.000
_cell.length_b   1.000
_cell.length_c   1.000
_cell.angle_alpha   90.00
_cell.angle_beta   90.00
_cell.angle_gamma   90.00
#
_symmetry.space_group_name_H-M   'P 1'
#
loop_
_entity.id
_entity.type
_entity.pdbx_description
1 polymer ?
#
loop_
_entity_poly.entity_id
_entity_poly.type
_entity_poly.pdbx_seq_one_letter_code
_entity_poly.pdbx_strand_id
1 'polypeptide(L)'
;MNLNGEWEFGSGPSERFDRRITVPFAPESDLSGIRDWEQADVVWYRRRFDAPAAERLLLHFGAVDYRAVVWVNGEVVTRHEGGHTPFSADI
;
A
#
# COMPACT_ATOMS: atom_id res chain seq x y z
N MET A 1 7.69 12.78 -4.55
CA MET A 1 7.37 12.79 -3.10
C MET A 1 7.53 11.38 -2.55
N ASN A 2 7.98 11.21 -1.31
CA ASN A 2 8.06 9.90 -0.67
C ASN A 2 6.76 9.63 0.12
N LEU A 3 6.16 8.45 -0.08
CA LEU A 3 4.95 8.00 0.63
C LEU A 3 5.24 6.95 1.71
N ASN A 4 6.49 6.79 2.15
CA ASN A 4 6.84 5.98 3.34
C ASN A 4 6.35 6.66 4.63
N GLY A 5 6.28 5.88 5.71
CA GLY A 5 5.77 6.31 7.01
C GLY A 5 4.45 5.63 7.35
N GLU A 6 3.64 6.30 8.16
CA GLU A 6 2.38 5.74 8.67
C GLU A 6 1.31 5.65 7.57
N TRP A 7 0.69 4.49 7.45
CA TRP A 7 -0.48 4.21 6.60
C TRP A 7 -1.59 3.63 7.47
N GLU A 8 -2.83 3.84 7.04
CA GLU A 8 -3.97 3.10 7.58
C GLU A 8 -3.93 1.66 7.04
N PHE A 9 -4.23 0.70 7.91
CA PHE A 9 -4.04 -0.73 7.65
C PHE A 9 -5.23 -1.55 8.13
N GLY A 10 -5.49 -2.64 7.43
CA GLY A 10 -6.38 -3.71 7.86
C GLY A 10 -6.02 -5.02 7.18
N SER A 11 -6.38 -6.14 7.78
CA SER A 11 -6.22 -7.47 7.18
C SER A 11 -7.57 -8.05 6.74
N GLY A 12 -7.61 -9.22 6.11
CA GLY A 12 -8.85 -9.93 5.81
C GLY A 12 -9.58 -9.53 4.52
N PRO A 13 -10.69 -10.24 4.20
CA PRO A 13 -11.32 -10.21 2.88
C PRO A 13 -12.10 -8.93 2.57
N SER A 14 -12.36 -8.11 3.58
CA SER A 14 -13.11 -6.86 3.45
C SER A 14 -12.19 -5.67 3.63
N GLU A 15 -12.44 -4.59 2.87
CA GLU A 15 -11.74 -3.32 3.02
C GLU A 15 -11.99 -2.75 4.43
N ARG A 16 -10.96 -2.80 5.27
CA ARG A 16 -10.98 -2.24 6.63
C ARG A 16 -9.69 -1.49 6.93
N PHE A 17 -9.78 -0.49 7.81
CA PHE A 17 -8.69 0.42 8.17
C PHE A 17 -8.73 0.72 9.67
N ASP A 18 -8.63 -0.33 10.46
CA ASP A 18 -8.75 -0.33 11.93
C ASP A 18 -7.41 -0.26 12.66
N ARG A 19 -6.30 -0.33 11.92
CA ARG A 19 -4.93 -0.28 12.44
C ARG A 19 -4.06 0.69 11.65
N ARG A 20 -2.82 0.85 12.09
CA ARG A 20 -1.81 1.64 11.40
C ARG A 20 -0.53 0.83 11.23
N ILE A 21 0.13 1.01 10.10
CA ILE A 21 1.37 0.34 9.74
C ILE A 21 2.42 1.33 9.26
N THR A 22 3.69 1.09 9.59
CA THR A 22 4.82 1.86 9.09
C THR A 22 5.41 1.22 7.83
N VAL A 23 5.14 1.83 6.68
CA VAL A 23 5.74 1.46 5.38
C VAL A 23 7.17 2.02 5.34
N PRO A 24 8.18 1.22 4.92
CA PRO A 24 8.07 0.01 4.09
C PRO A 24 8.24 -1.33 4.81
N PHE A 25 8.00 -1.40 6.12
CA PHE A 25 8.16 -2.65 6.85
C PHE A 25 6.97 -3.59 6.61
N ALA A 26 7.25 -4.87 6.38
CA ALA A 26 6.23 -5.91 6.27
C ALA A 26 5.41 -6.02 7.58
N PRO A 27 4.12 -6.39 7.55
CA PRO A 27 3.28 -6.52 8.75
C PRO A 27 3.86 -7.41 9.86
N GLU A 28 4.60 -8.45 9.49
CA GLU A 28 5.28 -9.38 10.41
C GLU A 28 6.47 -8.74 11.14
N SER A 29 6.99 -7.62 10.64
CA SER A 29 8.13 -6.94 11.23
C SER A 29 7.71 -6.16 12.47
N ASP A 30 8.50 -6.23 13.54
CA ASP A 30 8.36 -5.36 14.71
C ASP A 30 8.34 -3.87 14.36
N LEU A 31 9.13 -3.48 13.35
CA LEU A 31 9.26 -2.09 12.91
C LEU A 31 8.00 -1.55 12.22
N SER A 32 7.09 -2.45 11.80
CA SER A 32 5.82 -2.06 11.18
C SER A 32 4.81 -1.51 12.20
N GLY A 33 4.95 -1.87 13.49
CA GLY A 33 4.00 -1.55 14.55
C GLY A 33 2.77 -2.48 14.62
N ILE A 34 2.68 -3.49 13.74
CA ILE A 34 1.57 -4.44 13.73
C ILE A 34 1.79 -5.59 14.73
N ARG A 35 3.03 -6.12 14.85
CA ARG A 35 3.49 -7.20 15.76
C ARG A 35 2.68 -8.49 15.72
N ASP A 36 1.44 -8.43 16.21
CA ASP A 36 0.49 -9.52 16.25
C ASP A 36 -0.56 -9.27 15.17
N TRP A 37 -0.43 -9.95 14.03
CA TRP A 37 -1.50 -10.00 13.05
C TRP A 37 -1.83 -11.44 12.68
N GLU A 38 -3.13 -11.70 12.59
CA GLU A 38 -3.62 -12.90 11.92
C GLU A 38 -3.21 -12.82 10.46
N GLN A 39 -2.37 -13.77 10.02
CA GLN A 39 -2.04 -13.93 8.61
C GLN A 39 -3.33 -14.08 7.83
N ALA A 40 -3.61 -13.07 7.00
CA ALA A 40 -4.74 -13.07 6.10
C ALA A 40 -4.21 -13.03 4.67
N ASP A 41 -4.92 -13.71 3.77
CA ASP A 41 -4.58 -13.72 2.34
C ASP A 41 -4.64 -12.33 1.69
N VAL A 42 -5.37 -11.41 2.31
CA VAL A 42 -5.56 -10.04 1.84
C VAL A 42 -5.26 -9.06 2.96
N VAL A 43 -4.56 -7.99 2.61
CA VAL A 43 -4.31 -6.82 3.46
C VAL A 43 -4.62 -5.54 2.69
N TRP A 44 -5.08 -4.54 3.41
CA TRP A 44 -5.50 -3.24 2.89
C TRP A 44 -4.59 -2.16 3.44
N TYR A 45 -4.11 -1.31 2.55
CA TYR A 45 -3.27 -0.16 2.84
C TYR A 45 -3.96 1.09 2.29
N ARG A 46 -4.06 2.15 3.10
CA ARG A 46 -4.57 3.45 2.64
C ARG A 46 -3.72 4.59 3.16
N ARG A 47 -3.45 5.55 2.27
CA ARG A 47 -2.81 6.81 2.61
C ARG A 47 -3.45 7.93 1.80
N ARG A 48 -3.72 9.05 2.48
CA ARG A 48 -4.11 10.31 1.86
C ARG A 48 -2.88 11.21 1.77
N PHE A 49 -2.77 11.95 0.69
CA PHE A 49 -1.69 12.92 0.47
C PHE A 49 -2.20 14.01 -0.47
N ASP A 50 -1.61 15.20 -0.36
CA ASP A 50 -1.86 16.29 -1.31
C ASP A 50 -1.01 16.07 -2.56
N ALA A 51 -1.67 15.94 -3.71
CA ALA A 51 -0.99 15.79 -4.98
C ALA A 51 -0.26 17.09 -5.35
N PRO A 52 1.03 17.03 -5.73
CA PRO A 52 1.73 18.20 -6.22
C PRO A 52 1.16 18.64 -7.58
N ALA A 53 1.22 19.94 -7.88
CA ALA A 53 0.88 20.43 -9.22
C ALA A 53 1.91 19.89 -10.24
N ALA A 54 1.43 19.10 -11.21
CA ALA A 54 2.25 18.52 -12.27
C ALA A 54 1.38 18.27 -13.51
N GLU A 55 2.00 18.26 -14.69
CA GLU A 55 1.32 17.88 -15.95
C GLU A 55 1.01 16.37 -16.01
N ARG A 56 1.80 15.57 -15.31
CA ARG A 56 1.66 14.12 -15.21
C ARG A 56 2.19 13.63 -13.86
N LEU A 57 1.45 12.74 -13.21
CA LEU A 57 1.82 12.20 -11.91
C LEU A 57 1.94 10.68 -11.99
N LEU A 58 3.13 10.17 -11.63
CA LEU A 58 3.38 8.74 -11.55
C LEU A 58 3.50 8.31 -10.10
N LEU A 59 2.73 7.30 -9.72
CA LEU A 59 2.86 6.61 -8.44
C LEU A 59 3.79 5.41 -8.60
N HIS A 60 4.92 5.42 -7.89
CA HIS A 60 5.95 4.39 -7.97
C HIS A 60 5.89 3.45 -6.76
N PHE A 61 5.90 2.14 -7.03
CA PHE A 61 6.04 1.09 -6.03
C PHE A 61 7.36 0.36 -6.24
N GLY A 62 8.20 0.31 -5.21
CA GLY A 62 9.49 -0.39 -5.29
C GLY A 62 9.33 -1.90 -5.35
N ALA A 63 8.39 -2.44 -4.58
CA ALA A 63 7.94 -3.82 -4.58
C ALA A 63 6.65 -3.92 -3.73
N VAL A 64 5.76 -4.87 -4.06
CA VAL A 64 4.62 -5.24 -3.22
C VAL A 64 4.46 -6.75 -3.31
N ASP A 65 4.60 -7.45 -2.18
CA ASP A 65 4.52 -8.91 -2.13
C ASP A 65 3.11 -9.40 -1.77
N TYR A 66 2.45 -10.26 -2.53
CA TYR A 66 2.79 -10.76 -3.88
C TYR A 66 1.94 -10.14 -4.99
N ARG A 67 0.63 -10.03 -4.74
CA ARG A 67 -0.35 -9.52 -5.71
C ARG A 67 -0.93 -8.20 -5.20
N ALA A 68 -0.77 -7.15 -5.99
CA ALA A 68 -1.25 -5.81 -5.68
C ALA A 68 -2.37 -5.39 -6.64
N VAL A 69 -3.38 -4.75 -6.08
CA VAL A 69 -4.33 -3.92 -6.83
C VAL A 69 -4.27 -2.54 -6.19
N VAL A 70 -4.15 -1.50 -7.01
CA VAL A 70 -4.00 -0.13 -6.54
C VAL A 70 -5.20 0.67 -6.98
N TRP A 71 -5.79 1.38 -6.03
CA TRP A 71 -6.90 2.30 -6.25
C TRP A 71 -6.51 3.73 -5.90
N VAL A 72 -6.99 4.68 -6.69
CA VAL A 72 -6.95 6.12 -6.38
C VAL A 72 -8.37 6.64 -6.45
N ASN A 73 -8.86 7.22 -5.35
CA ASN A 73 -10.22 7.77 -5.24
C ASN A 73 -11.34 6.81 -5.69
N GLY A 74 -11.14 5.50 -5.47
CA GLY A 74 -12.10 4.43 -5.83
C GLY A 74 -11.90 3.82 -7.22
N GLU A 75 -11.03 4.37 -8.06
CA GLU A 75 -10.74 3.83 -9.39
C GLU A 75 -9.49 2.95 -9.37
N VAL A 76 -9.54 1.78 -10.04
CA VAL A 76 -8.36 0.92 -10.19
C VAL A 76 -7.40 1.51 -11.21
N VAL A 77 -6.20 1.87 -10.77
CA VAL A 77 -5.18 2.48 -11.64
C VAL A 77 -4.14 1.47 -12.10
N THR A 78 -3.87 0.41 -11.33
CA THR A 78 -2.96 -0.65 -11.76
C THR A 78 -3.19 -1.97 -10.99
N ARG A 79 -2.69 -3.06 -11.57
CA ARG A 79 -2.57 -4.38 -10.95
C ARG A 79 -1.18 -4.91 -11.19
N HIS A 80 -0.58 -5.52 -10.17
CA HIS A 80 0.76 -6.12 -10.27
C HIS A 80 0.78 -7.47 -9.58
N GLU A 81 1.62 -8.36 -10.10
CA GLU A 81 1.91 -9.67 -9.52
C GLU A 81 3.42 -9.89 -9.61
N GLY A 82 4.05 -10.12 -8.46
CA GLY A 82 5.51 -10.16 -8.33
C GLY A 82 6.00 -9.42 -7.10
N GLY A 83 6.54 -10.14 -6.11
CA GLY A 83 6.92 -9.54 -4.82
C GLY A 83 8.23 -8.76 -4.78
N HIS A 84 8.99 -8.75 -5.87
CA HIS A 84 10.35 -8.22 -5.90
C HIS A 84 10.64 -7.35 -7.13
N THR A 85 9.61 -7.00 -7.90
CA THR A 85 9.74 -6.17 -9.10
C THR A 85 9.02 -4.84 -8.92
N PRO A 86 9.63 -3.71 -9.31
CA PRO A 86 8.97 -2.42 -9.24
C PRO A 86 7.88 -2.30 -10.30
N PHE A 87 6.87 -1.48 -10.01
CA PHE A 87 5.84 -1.09 -10.98
C PHE A 87 5.37 0.34 -10.71
N SER A 88 4.58 0.90 -11.63
CA SER A 88 4.09 2.28 -11.49
C SER A 88 2.69 2.42 -12.08
N ALA A 89 1.99 3.47 -11.68
CA ALA A 89 0.68 3.86 -12.21
C ALA A 89 0.67 5.35 -12.56
N ASP A 90 -0.01 5.69 -13.65
CA ASP A 90 -0.34 7.07 -14.01
C ASP A 90 -1.65 7.45 -13.31
N ILE A 91 -1.67 8.57 -12.57
CA ILE A 91 -2.76 8.94 -11.64
C ILE A 91 -3.17 10.41 -11.75
#